data_AF-A0A522MSH3-F1
#
_entry.id   AF-A0A522MSH3-F1
#
_cell.length_a   1.000
_cell.length_b   1.000
_cell.length_c   1.000
_cell.angle_alpha   90.00
_cell.angle_beta   90.00
_cell.angle_gamma   90.00
#
_symmetry.space_group_name_H-M   'P 1'
#
loop_
_entity.id
_entity.type
_entity.pdbx_description
1 polymer ?
#
loop_
_entity_poly.entity_id
_entity_poly.type
_entity_poly.pdbx_seq_one_letter_code
_entity_poly.pdbx_strand_id
1 'polypeptide(L)' 'ALKDRPIQIRASGARAVAVTRIAGRDAVLRRVFVRTEKDHPLKVRYVELLGVALRGGKAVRERIKPG' A
#
# COMPACT_ATOMS: atom_id res chain seq x y z
N ALA A 1 -9.97 2.05 8.33
CA ALA A 1 -9.25 1.01 7.56
C ALA A 1 -7.97 1.52 6.90
N LEU A 2 -8.03 2.49 5.96
CA LEU A 2 -6.83 3.16 5.42
C LEU A 2 -6.36 4.31 6.31
N LYS A 3 -7.29 5.09 6.88
CA LYS A 3 -7.00 6.20 7.82
C LYS A 3 -6.14 5.79 9.03
N ASP A 4 -6.19 4.51 9.40
CA ASP A 4 -5.48 3.93 10.55
C ASP A 4 -4.19 3.19 10.14
N ARG A 5 -3.78 3.29 8.86
CA ARG A 5 -2.58 2.65 8.32
C ARG A 5 -1.60 3.70 7.83
N PRO A 6 -0.76 4.25 8.71
CA PRO A 6 0.22 5.23 8.30
C PRO A 6 1.22 4.62 7.32
N ILE A 7 1.60 5.41 6.31
CA ILE A 7 2.81 5.18 5.55
C ILE A 7 3.94 5.84 6.34
N GLN A 8 4.96 5.06 6.69
CA GLN A 8 6.15 5.54 7.39
C GLN A 8 7.30 5.67 6.39
N ILE A 9 8.09 6.73 6.49
CA ILE A 9 9.35 6.84 5.75
C ILE A 9 10.47 6.33 6.65
N ARG A 10 11.27 5.37 6.16
CA ARG A 10 12.42 4.81 6.88
C ARG A 10 13.68 4.90 6.04
N ALA A 11 14.83 5.05 6.70
CA ALA A 11 16.11 4.93 6.03
C ALA A 11 16.45 3.46 5.74
N SER A 12 17.04 3.21 4.58
CA SER A 12 17.58 1.93 4.12
C SER A 12 18.89 2.21 3.38
N GLY A 13 19.99 2.14 4.12
CA GLY A 13 21.28 2.66 3.66
C GLY A 13 21.18 4.15 3.33
N ALA A 14 21.63 4.54 2.13
CA ALA A 14 21.59 5.91 1.65
C ALA A 14 20.21 6.34 1.08
N ARG A 15 19.16 5.51 1.18
CA ARG A 15 17.86 5.78 0.56
C ARG A 15 16.75 5.82 1.60
N ALA A 16 15.78 6.71 1.41
CA ALA A 16 14.52 6.66 2.14
C ALA A 16 13.52 5.74 1.40
N VAL A 17 12.79 4.92 2.15
CA VAL A 17 11.77 4.01 1.63
C VAL A 17 10.45 4.20 2.38
N ALA A 18 9.35 4.19 1.63
CA ALA A 18 8.01 4.16 2.20
C ALA A 18 7.68 2.73 2.67
N VAL A 19 7.28 2.59 3.93
CA VAL A 19 6.93 1.33 4.57
C VAL A 19 5.51 1.40 5.09
N THR A 20 4.73 0.35 4.85
CA THR A 20 3.39 0.20 5.42
C THR A 20 3.04 -1.28 5.56
N ARG A 21 1.87 -1.58 6.14
CA ARG A 21 1.38 -2.94 6.29
C ARG A 21 0.52 -3.33 5.09
N ILE A 22 0.96 -4.35 4.35
CA ILE A 22 0.27 -4.91 3.17
C ILE A 22 0.00 -6.38 3.43
N ALA A 23 -1.27 -6.80 3.36
CA ALA A 23 -1.71 -8.17 3.63
C ALA A 23 -1.18 -8.71 4.97
N GLY A 24 -1.23 -7.87 6.01
CA GLY A 24 -0.78 -8.22 7.36
C GLY A 24 0.74 -8.23 7.57
N ARG A 25 1.55 -7.88 6.56
CA ARG A 25 3.02 -7.88 6.64
C ARG A 25 3.60 -6.48 6.47
N ASP A 26 4.67 -6.18 7.20
CA ASP A 26 5.45 -4.96 6.95
C ASP A 26 6.18 -5.07 5.62
N ALA A 27 5.98 -4.07 4.77
CA ALA A 27 6.46 -4.09 3.40
C ALA A 27 6.93 -2.70 2.95
N VAL A 28 7.96 -2.69 2.11
CA VAL A 28 8.32 -1.51 1.32
C VAL A 28 7.24 -1.33 0.26
N LEU A 29 6.56 -0.20 0.30
CA LEU A 29 5.54 0.17 -0.67
C LEU A 29 6.21 0.49 -2.01
N ARG A 30 5.71 -0.11 -3.09
CA ARG A 30 6.23 0.11 -4.45
C ARG A 30 5.23 0.83 -5.33
N ARG A 31 3.94 0.48 -5.23
CA ARG A 31 2.87 1.07 -6.04
C ARG A 31 1.57 1.17 -5.26
N VAL A 32 0.83 2.22 -5.57
CA VAL A 32 -0.55 2.42 -5.13
C VAL A 32 -1.39 2.62 -6.39
N PHE A 33 -2.44 1.82 -6.54
CA PHE A 33 -3.43 1.99 -7.58
C PHE A 33 -4.79 2.32 -6.95
N VAL A 34 -5.44 3.34 -7.48
CA VAL A 34 -6.80 3.71 -7.07
C VAL A 34 -7.73 3.36 -8.23
N ARG A 35 -8.68 2.47 -7.98
CA ARG A 35 -9.74 2.17 -8.94
C ARG A 35 -10.99 2.93 -8.54
N THR A 36 -11.46 3.79 -9.42
CA THR A 36 -12.72 4.52 -9.29
C THR A 36 -13.86 3.73 -9.95
N GLU A 37 -15.10 4.08 -9.62
CA GLU A 37 -16.27 3.58 -10.35
C GLU A 37 -16.28 4.18 -11.77
N LYS A 38 -16.73 3.40 -12.75
CA LYS A 38 -16.68 3.77 -14.18
C LYS A 38 -17.36 5.11 -14.45
N ASP A 39 -18.51 5.31 -13.81
CA ASP A 39 -19.38 6.46 -14.05
C ASP A 39 -19.29 7.51 -12.93
N HIS A 40 -18.52 7.23 -11.87
CA HIS A 40 -18.30 8.13 -10.74
C HIS A 40 -16.80 8.24 -10.42
N PRO A 41 -16.05 9.10 -11.14
CA PRO A 41 -14.59 9.18 -11.01
C PRO A 41 -14.11 9.66 -9.63
N LEU A 42 -14.98 10.27 -8.83
CA LEU A 42 -14.67 10.66 -7.45
C LEU A 42 -14.95 9.54 -6.44
N LYS A 43 -15.68 8.49 -6.84
CA LYS A 43 -16.03 7.38 -5.96
C LYS A 43 -15.03 6.26 -6.11
N VAL A 44 -14.21 6.07 -5.08
CA VAL A 44 -13.21 5.00 -5.04
C VAL A 44 -13.92 3.66 -4.85
N ARG A 45 -13.69 2.73 -5.78
CA ARG A 45 -14.14 1.33 -5.68
C ARG A 45 -13.19 0.51 -4.80
N TYR A 46 -11.89 0.68 -5.02
CA TYR A 46 -10.86 0.10 -4.16
C TYR A 46 -9.51 0.79 -4.35
N VAL A 47 -8.65 0.65 -3.34
CA VAL A 47 -7.22 0.93 -3.42
C VAL A 47 -6.47 -0.39 -3.43
N GLU A 48 -5.44 -0.49 -4.25
CA GLU A 48 -4.57 -1.65 -4.32
C GLU A 48 -3.13 -1.24 -4.00
N LEU A 49 -2.56 -1.91 -3.00
CA LEU A 49 -1.19 -1.70 -2.55
C LEU A 49 -0.33 -2.87 -3.04
N LEU A 50 0.82 -2.56 -3.63
CA LEU A 50 1.84 -3.54 -3.98
C LEU A 50 3.16 -3.14 -3.34
N GLY A 51 3.85 -4.14 -2.80
CA GLY A 51 5.12 -3.94 -2.15
C GLY A 51 5.96 -5.19 -2.07
N VAL A 52 7.05 -5.08 -1.33
CA VAL A 52 7.96 -6.18 -1.03
C VAL A 52 8.05 -6.32 0.48
N ALA A 53 7.73 -7.51 1.01
CA ALA A 53 7.80 -7.78 2.43
C ALA A 53 9.23 -7.59 2.94
N LEU A 54 9.37 -6.87 4.07
CA LEU A 54 10.66 -6.66 4.71
C LEU A 54 11.30 -8.00 5.12
N ARG A 55 10.47 -8.92 5.62
CA ARG A 55 10.91 -10.28 5.95
C ARG A 55 10.75 -11.19 4.73
N GLY A 56 11.87 -11.72 4.25
CA GLY A 56 11.91 -12.73 3.19
C GLY A 56 11.75 -12.20 1.76
N GLY A 57 11.66 -10.89 1.55
CA GLY A 57 11.77 -10.26 0.22
C GLY A 57 10.67 -10.62 -0.79
N LYS A 58 9.59 -11.26 -0.36
CA LYS A 58 8.50 -11.68 -1.25
C LYS A 58 7.61 -10.51 -1.63
N ALA A 59 7.15 -10.48 -2.88
CA ALA A 59 6.13 -9.55 -3.31
C ALA A 59 4.83 -9.77 -2.52
N VAL A 60 4.19 -8.67 -2.11
CA VAL A 60 2.91 -8.68 -1.38
C VAL A 60 1.95 -7.70 -2.03
N ARG A 61 0.66 -8.04 -1.99
CA ARG A 61 -0.43 -7.26 -2.56
C ARG A 61 -1.63 -7.27 -1.63
N GLU A 62 -2.31 -6.14 -1.52
CA GLU A 62 -3.58 -6.04 -0.80
C GLU A 62 -4.55 -5.13 -1.52
N ARG A 63 -5.82 -5.52 -1.57
CA ARG A 63 -6.92 -4.67 -2.04
C ARG A 63 -7.78 -4.23 -0.86
N ILE A 64 -7.99 -2.93 -0.76
CA ILE A 64 -8.73 -2.30 0.33
C ILE A 64 -9.93 -1.58 -0.26
N LYS A 65 -11.13 -1.89 0.22
CA LYS A 65 -12.34 -1.14 -0.12
C LYS A 65 -12.48 0.03 0.86
N PRO A 66 -12.90 1.22 0.40
CA PRO A 66 -13.36 2.26 1.31
C PRO A 66 -14.55 1.71 2.11
N GLY A 67 -14.55 1.96 3.42
CA GLY A 67 -15.67 1.67 4.30
C GLY A 67 -16.42 2.94 4.62
#